data_AF-A0A7S4MXE9-F1
#
_entry.id   AF-A0A7S4MXE9-F1
#
_cell.length_a   1.000
_cell.length_b   1.000
_cell.length_c   1.000
_cell.angle_alpha   90.00
_cell.angle_beta   90.00
_cell.angle_gamma   90.00
#
_symmetry.space_group_name_H-M   'P 1'
#
loop_
_entity.id
_entity.type
_entity.pdbx_description
1 polymer ?
#
loop_
_entity_poly.entity_id
_entity_poly.type
_entity_poly.pdbx_seq_one_letter_code
_entity_poly.pdbx_strand_id
1 'polypeptide(L)'
;MLAAALLVIAYVLNNAMKKGFLPSVPFLGGSGGKLQPLAMHPDVPLPRAKPKKVEVRIDRGDDDEQPTIEIPTKDLSSVQDFGELVYELMVSELDIEEPFKLYYVDNEGDSMLVSAHTSLRDVIYSEAVTAKLDEGADEEVEEAPPRKDKRLVAGGAKPE
;
A
#
# COMPACT_ATOMS: atom_id res chain seq x y z
N MET A 1 -35.40 -20.36 24.68
CA MET A 1 -35.36 -19.19 23.77
C MET A 1 -34.77 -19.60 22.41
N LEU A 2 -35.40 -20.53 21.68
CA LEU A 2 -34.85 -21.07 20.41
C LEU A 2 -35.67 -20.68 19.17
N ALA A 3 -36.90 -20.19 19.34
CA ALA A 3 -37.82 -19.93 18.23
C ALA A 3 -37.55 -18.59 17.50
N ALA A 4 -36.87 -17.63 18.15
CA ALA A 4 -36.60 -16.31 17.57
C ALA A 4 -35.48 -16.34 16.50
N ALA A 5 -34.55 -17.30 16.60
CA ALA A 5 -33.41 -17.38 15.69
C ALA A 5 -33.80 -17.84 14.27
N LEU A 6 -34.82 -18.69 14.15
CA LEU A 6 -35.26 -19.20 12.84
C LEU A 6 -36.02 -18.16 12.01
N LEU A 7 -36.72 -17.22 12.65
CA LEU A 7 -37.42 -16.14 11.98
C LEU A 7 -36.47 -15.12 11.33
N VAL A 8 -35.31 -14.87 11.96
CA VAL A 8 -34.28 -13.96 11.41
C VAL A 8 -33.66 -14.57 10.15
N ILE A 9 -33.36 -15.87 10.16
CA ILE A 9 -32.80 -16.57 8.99
C ILE A 9 -33.79 -16.58 7.82
N ALA A 10 -35.08 -16.83 8.09
CA ALA A 10 -36.12 -16.78 7.06
C ALA A 10 -36.31 -15.37 6.47
N TYR A 11 -36.18 -14.31 7.29
CA TYR A 11 -36.26 -12.93 6.81
C TYR A 11 -35.06 -12.54 5.94
N VAL A 12 -33.85 -12.95 6.31
CA VAL A 12 -32.63 -12.70 5.52
C VAL A 12 -32.68 -13.42 4.16
N LEU A 13 -33.13 -14.68 4.12
CA LEU A 13 -33.29 -15.43 2.86
C LEU A 13 -34.35 -14.83 1.93
N ASN A 14 -35.48 -14.33 2.48
CA ASN A 14 -36.52 -13.69 1.68
C ASN A 14 -36.07 -12.34 1.09
N ASN A 15 -35.20 -11.59 1.78
CA ASN A 15 -34.63 -10.35 1.25
C ASN A 15 -33.55 -10.57 0.19
N ALA A 16 -32.82 -11.68 0.24
CA ALA A 16 -31.83 -12.05 -0.78
C ALA A 16 -32.49 -12.41 -2.12
N MET A 17 -33.67 -13.04 -2.12
CA MET A 17 -34.38 -13.40 -3.35
C MET A 17 -35.11 -12.22 -4.03
N LYS A 18 -35.36 -11.11 -3.33
CA LYS A 18 -36.01 -9.91 -3.92
C LYS A 18 -35.06 -8.96 -4.64
N LYS A 19 -33.73 -9.11 -4.45
CA LYS A 19 -32.70 -8.31 -5.13
C LYS A 19 -32.00 -9.13 -6.21
N GLY A 20 -32.74 -9.43 -7.28
CA GLY A 20 -32.23 -9.40 -8.65
C GLY A 20 -31.00 -10.25 -9.00
N PHE A 21 -30.90 -11.48 -8.50
CA PHE A 21 -29.95 -12.45 -9.04
C PHE A 21 -30.60 -13.17 -10.23
N LEU A 22 -30.52 -12.56 -11.42
CA LEU A 22 -30.68 -13.27 -12.69
C LEU A 22 -29.36 -13.19 -13.45
N PRO A 23 -28.74 -14.32 -13.83
CA PRO A 23 -27.62 -14.32 -14.75
C PRO A 23 -28.13 -13.96 -16.14
N SER A 24 -27.91 -12.71 -16.57
CA SER A 24 -28.13 -12.32 -17.96
C SER A 24 -27.01 -12.88 -18.82
N VAL A 25 -27.18 -14.10 -19.31
CA VAL A 25 -26.49 -14.60 -20.50
C VAL A 25 -27.10 -13.91 -21.73
N PRO A 26 -26.34 -13.12 -22.51
CA PRO A 26 -26.78 -12.79 -23.85
C PRO A 26 -26.49 -13.99 -24.76
N PHE A 27 -27.53 -14.80 -24.95
CA PHE A 27 -27.67 -15.63 -26.14
C PHE A 27 -27.85 -14.68 -27.34
N LEU A 28 -26.80 -14.45 -28.11
CA LEU A 28 -26.90 -13.97 -29.49
C LEU A 28 -26.37 -15.08 -30.39
N GLY A 29 -27.33 -15.88 -30.88
CA GLY A 29 -27.10 -16.80 -31.97
C GLY A 29 -26.84 -16.05 -33.28
N GLY A 30 -26.11 -16.70 -34.18
CA GLY A 30 -26.20 -16.42 -35.62
C GLY A 30 -24.86 -16.31 -36.34
N SER A 31 -24.63 -17.27 -37.23
CA SER A 31 -23.95 -17.08 -38.52
C SER A 31 -22.42 -16.95 -38.54
N GLY A 32 -21.76 -18.08 -38.80
CA GLY A 32 -20.88 -18.24 -39.98
C GLY A 32 -20.01 -17.03 -40.35
N GLY A 33 -18.99 -16.75 -39.55
CA GLY A 33 -17.91 -15.85 -39.92
C GLY A 33 -16.61 -16.42 -39.40
N LYS A 34 -15.67 -16.73 -40.30
CA LYS A 34 -14.28 -17.03 -39.94
C LYS A 34 -13.75 -15.85 -39.11
N LEU A 35 -13.73 -16.00 -37.79
CA LEU A 35 -12.98 -15.11 -36.92
C LEU A 35 -11.51 -15.39 -37.17
N GLN A 36 -10.90 -14.54 -38.01
CA GLN A 36 -9.46 -14.40 -38.05
C GLN A 36 -8.99 -14.15 -36.62
N PRO A 37 -7.96 -14.85 -36.11
CA PRO A 37 -7.37 -14.46 -34.85
C PRO A 37 -6.79 -13.07 -35.06
N LEU A 38 -7.45 -12.05 -34.50
CA LEU A 38 -6.85 -10.75 -34.29
C LEU A 38 -5.57 -11.02 -33.52
N ALA A 39 -4.44 -10.85 -34.20
CA ALA A 39 -3.13 -10.90 -33.61
C ALA A 39 -3.17 -10.07 -32.33
N MET A 40 -3.01 -10.74 -31.19
CA MET A 40 -2.78 -10.09 -29.92
C MET A 40 -1.53 -9.23 -30.10
N HIS A 41 -1.72 -7.92 -30.22
CA HIS A 41 -0.66 -6.95 -29.96
C HIS A 41 -0.26 -7.17 -28.48
N PRO A 42 1.00 -7.53 -28.18
CA PRO A 42 1.42 -7.81 -26.81
C PRO A 42 1.53 -6.55 -25.92
N ASP A 43 1.29 -5.35 -26.47
CA ASP A 43 1.67 -4.08 -25.83
C ASP A 43 0.50 -3.15 -25.46
N VAL A 44 -0.74 -3.65 -25.36
CA VAL A 44 -1.83 -2.85 -24.76
C VAL A 44 -1.96 -3.26 -23.30
N PRO A 45 -1.57 -2.42 -22.32
CA PRO A 45 -1.79 -2.71 -20.92
C PRO A 45 -3.29 -2.83 -20.69
N LEU A 46 -3.77 -4.06 -20.53
CA LEU A 46 -5.13 -4.33 -20.11
C LEU A 46 -5.37 -3.55 -18.82
N PRO A 47 -6.51 -2.85 -18.66
CA PRO A 47 -6.83 -2.14 -17.44
C PRO A 47 -6.89 -3.16 -16.29
N ARG A 48 -5.80 -3.27 -15.53
CA ARG A 48 -5.75 -4.10 -14.33
C ARG A 48 -6.80 -3.54 -13.37
N ALA A 49 -7.72 -4.38 -12.94
CA ALA A 49 -8.70 -3.98 -11.94
C ALA A 49 -7.95 -3.55 -10.67
N LYS A 50 -8.31 -2.37 -10.12
CA LYS A 50 -7.72 -1.89 -8.87
C LYS A 50 -7.88 -2.99 -7.81
N PRO A 51 -6.79 -3.50 -7.22
CA PRO A 51 -6.89 -4.52 -6.19
C PRO A 51 -7.66 -3.93 -5.01
N LYS A 52 -8.52 -4.73 -4.37
CA LYS A 52 -9.38 -4.29 -3.26
C LYS A 52 -8.61 -4.16 -1.94
N LYS A 53 -7.53 -4.92 -1.82
CA LYS A 53 -6.64 -4.99 -0.67
C LYS A 53 -5.20 -5.16 -1.17
N VAL A 54 -4.25 -4.66 -0.38
CA VAL A 54 -2.80 -4.83 -0.59
C VAL A 54 -2.26 -5.52 0.66
N GLU A 55 -1.50 -6.59 0.47
CA GLU A 55 -0.82 -7.28 1.57
C GLU A 55 0.52 -6.59 1.83
N VAL A 56 0.77 -6.23 3.09
CA VAL A 56 2.02 -5.62 3.53
C VAL A 56 2.71 -6.57 4.48
N ARG A 57 3.94 -6.96 4.14
CA ARG A 57 4.81 -7.79 4.99
C ARG A 57 5.57 -6.90 5.96
N ILE A 58 5.57 -7.24 7.24
CA ILE A 58 6.35 -6.55 8.25
C ILE A 58 7.65 -7.32 8.46
N ASP A 59 8.77 -6.65 8.19
CA ASP A 59 10.12 -7.19 8.33
C ASP A 59 10.76 -6.58 9.58
N ARG A 60 11.01 -7.44 10.57
CA ARG A 60 11.65 -7.07 11.85
C ARG A 60 13.15 -7.40 11.88
N GLY A 61 13.75 -7.71 10.73
CA GLY A 61 15.18 -7.99 10.57
C GLY A 61 15.62 -9.36 11.10
N ASP A 62 15.51 -9.56 12.40
CA ASP A 62 15.97 -10.79 13.10
C ASP A 62 14.86 -11.83 13.32
N ASP A 63 13.62 -11.51 12.97
CA ASP A 63 12.47 -12.40 13.18
C ASP A 63 12.24 -13.30 11.97
N ASP A 64 12.33 -14.62 12.18
CA ASP A 64 12.01 -15.63 11.16
C ASP A 64 10.52 -15.59 10.78
N GLU A 65 9.67 -15.03 11.65
CA GLU A 65 8.24 -14.87 11.42
C GLU A 65 7.92 -13.43 10.98
N GLN A 66 7.60 -13.26 9.70
CA GLN A 66 7.21 -11.96 9.13
C GLN A 66 5.68 -11.84 9.09
N PRO A 67 5.04 -11.11 10.03
CA PRO A 67 3.60 -10.96 10.02
C PRO A 67 3.16 -10.15 8.79
N THR A 68 1.93 -10.41 8.35
CA THR A 68 1.31 -9.75 7.20
C THR A 68 0.04 -9.06 7.61
N ILE A 69 -0.17 -7.85 7.09
CA ILE A 69 -1.40 -7.08 7.30
C ILE A 69 -2.05 -6.78 5.95
N GLU A 70 -3.37 -6.78 5.91
CA GLU A 70 -4.14 -6.49 4.71
C GLU A 70 -4.67 -5.05 4.73
N ILE A 71 -4.14 -4.20 3.86
CA ILE A 71 -4.54 -2.80 3.75
C ILE A 71 -5.69 -2.67 2.73
N PRO A 72 -6.89 -2.25 3.14
CA PRO A 72 -7.97 -1.97 2.20
C PRO A 72 -7.61 -0.77 1.31
N THR A 73 -7.76 -0.91 0.00
CA THR A 73 -7.42 0.18 -0.95
C THR A 73 -8.58 1.16 -1.17
N LYS A 74 -9.69 0.91 -0.47
CA LYS A 74 -10.88 1.73 -0.47
C LYS A 74 -10.57 3.02 0.30
N ASP A 75 -11.00 4.15 -0.24
CA ASP A 75 -10.87 5.47 0.40
C ASP A 75 -9.43 6.03 0.53
N LEU A 76 -8.39 5.29 0.09
CA LEU A 76 -7.03 5.81 -0.03
C LEU A 76 -6.91 6.84 -1.17
N SER A 77 -6.46 8.05 -0.83
CA SER A 77 -6.26 9.16 -1.76
C SER A 77 -4.79 9.47 -2.04
N SER A 78 -3.91 9.17 -1.08
CA SER A 78 -2.48 9.44 -1.16
C SER A 78 -1.62 8.29 -0.62
N VAL A 79 -0.30 8.34 -0.89
CA VAL A 79 0.68 7.42 -0.28
C VAL A 79 0.82 7.68 1.22
N GLN A 80 0.60 8.91 1.66
CA GLN A 80 0.61 9.24 3.08
C GLN A 80 -0.53 8.53 3.81
N ASP A 81 -1.76 8.57 3.26
CA ASP A 81 -2.92 7.87 3.82
C ASP A 81 -2.64 6.35 3.93
N PHE A 82 -1.94 5.79 2.94
CA PHE A 82 -1.54 4.39 2.96
C PHE A 82 -0.56 4.11 4.10
N GLY A 83 0.46 4.95 4.28
CA GLY A 83 1.42 4.81 5.38
C GLY A 83 0.78 4.97 6.76
N GLU A 84 -0.13 5.92 6.92
CA GLU A 84 -0.88 6.12 8.17
C GLU A 84 -1.75 4.90 8.50
N LEU A 85 -2.45 4.33 7.51
CA LEU A 85 -3.28 3.14 7.71
C LEU A 85 -2.45 1.89 8.01
N VAL A 86 -1.27 1.75 7.38
CA VAL A 86 -0.31 0.69 7.71
C VAL A 86 0.09 0.79 9.19
N TYR A 87 0.46 1.99 9.64
CA TYR A 87 0.83 2.21 11.04
C TYR A 87 -0.31 1.88 12.01
N GLU A 88 -1.53 2.36 11.74
CA GLU A 88 -2.70 2.09 12.58
C GLU A 88 -2.96 0.58 12.72
N LEU A 89 -2.84 -0.17 11.63
CA LEU A 89 -3.03 -1.63 11.65
C LEU A 89 -1.87 -2.37 12.30
N MET A 90 -0.63 -1.89 12.16
CA MET A 90 0.51 -2.42 12.89
C MET A 90 0.34 -2.29 14.41
N VAL A 91 -0.09 -1.12 14.88
CA VAL A 91 -0.34 -0.87 16.31
C VAL A 91 -1.54 -1.70 16.80
N SER A 92 -2.65 -1.68 16.07
CA SER A 92 -3.91 -2.29 16.55
C SER A 92 -3.98 -3.82 16.41
N GLU A 93 -3.37 -4.40 15.36
CA GLU A 93 -3.39 -5.85 15.12
C GLU A 93 -2.13 -6.57 15.61
N LEU A 94 -0.96 -5.92 15.54
CA LEU A 94 0.33 -6.55 15.84
C LEU A 94 1.03 -6.01 17.08
N ASP A 95 0.49 -4.97 17.74
CA ASP A 95 1.09 -4.30 18.90
C ASP A 95 2.53 -3.80 18.62
N ILE A 96 2.74 -3.26 17.40
CA ILE A 96 4.02 -2.72 16.92
C ILE A 96 3.90 -1.20 16.86
N GLU A 97 4.71 -0.47 17.65
CA GLU A 97 4.73 0.99 17.69
C GLU A 97 6.00 1.61 17.07
N GLU A 98 6.92 0.76 16.60
CA GLU A 98 8.23 1.15 16.09
C GLU A 98 8.15 1.94 14.76
N PRO A 99 9.09 2.88 14.54
CA PRO A 99 9.22 3.54 13.25
C PRO A 99 9.59 2.54 12.16
N PHE A 100 9.10 2.77 10.95
CA PHE A 100 9.32 1.88 9.82
C PHE A 100 9.48 2.64 8.49
N LYS A 101 10.12 1.98 7.54
CA LYS A 101 10.26 2.42 6.15
C LYS A 101 9.48 1.47 5.23
N LEU A 102 8.70 2.04 4.31
CA LEU A 102 7.93 1.28 3.34
C LEU A 102 8.71 1.08 2.05
N TYR A 103 8.66 -0.13 1.51
CA TYR A 103 9.24 -0.52 0.24
C TYR A 103 8.19 -1.19 -0.62
N TYR A 104 8.28 -1.00 -1.94
CA TYR A 104 7.45 -1.69 -2.93
C TYR A 104 8.35 -2.28 -4.02
N VAL A 105 7.92 -3.34 -4.67
CA VAL A 105 8.58 -3.90 -5.85
C VAL A 105 8.03 -3.21 -7.09
N ASP A 106 8.90 -2.63 -7.90
CA ASP A 106 8.51 -1.98 -9.14
C ASP A 106 8.25 -2.98 -10.28
N ASN A 107 8.00 -2.47 -11.49
CA ASN A 107 7.73 -3.34 -12.66
C ASN A 107 8.99 -4.07 -13.17
N GLU A 108 10.18 -3.66 -12.74
CA GLU A 108 11.47 -4.27 -13.09
C GLU A 108 11.86 -5.36 -12.09
N GLY A 109 11.15 -5.45 -10.95
CA GLY A 109 11.40 -6.39 -9.87
C GLY A 109 12.31 -5.81 -8.79
N ASP A 110 12.60 -4.51 -8.84
CA ASP A 110 13.49 -3.85 -7.91
C ASP A 110 12.73 -3.31 -6.68
N SER A 111 13.34 -3.47 -5.51
CA SER A 111 12.78 -2.97 -4.25
C SER A 111 13.06 -1.47 -4.10
N MET A 112 12.01 -0.66 -4.16
CA MET A 112 12.05 0.79 -4.16
C MET A 112 11.48 1.37 -2.86
N LEU A 113 12.16 2.38 -2.30
CA LEU A 113 11.68 3.10 -1.11
C LEU A 113 10.44 3.94 -1.46
N VAL A 114 9.40 3.84 -0.64
CA VAL A 114 8.22 4.69 -0.72
C VAL A 114 8.55 6.07 -0.17
N SER A 115 8.33 7.09 -0.98
CA SER A 115 8.59 8.50 -0.66
C SER A 115 7.36 9.35 -0.95
N ALA A 116 7.39 10.63 -0.55
CA ALA A 116 6.32 11.59 -0.88
C ALA A 116 6.09 11.79 -2.38
N HIS A 117 7.05 11.41 -3.23
CA HIS A 117 6.95 11.50 -4.69
C HIS A 117 6.49 10.19 -5.35
N THR A 118 6.45 9.09 -4.59
CA THR A 118 5.99 7.80 -5.10
C THR A 118 4.50 7.88 -5.43
N SER A 119 4.09 7.31 -6.56
CA SER A 119 2.67 7.28 -6.89
C SER A 119 1.96 6.18 -6.10
N LEU A 120 0.77 6.48 -5.58
CA LEU A 120 -0.06 5.49 -4.88
C LEU A 120 -0.40 4.29 -5.79
N ARG A 121 -0.44 4.50 -7.11
CA ARG A 121 -0.68 3.42 -8.07
C ARG A 121 0.47 2.42 -8.08
N ASP A 122 1.71 2.89 -8.05
CA ASP A 122 2.89 2.02 -8.08
C ASP A 122 2.92 1.12 -6.85
N VAL A 123 2.56 1.66 -5.68
CA VAL A 123 2.44 0.88 -4.44
C VAL A 123 1.28 -0.10 -4.49
N ILE A 124 0.08 0.33 -4.90
CA ILE A 124 -1.12 -0.51 -4.91
C ILE A 124 -1.02 -1.68 -5.92
N TYR A 125 -0.40 -1.44 -7.08
CA TYR A 125 -0.23 -2.45 -8.13
C TYR A 125 1.09 -3.20 -8.05
N SER A 126 1.90 -2.92 -7.01
CA SER A 126 3.14 -3.64 -6.75
C SER A 126 2.86 -5.12 -6.49
N GLU A 127 3.83 -5.97 -6.86
CA GLU A 127 3.80 -7.38 -6.54
C GLU A 127 3.94 -7.64 -5.04
N ALA A 128 4.75 -6.82 -4.35
CA ALA A 128 5.00 -6.95 -2.93
C ALA A 128 5.27 -5.59 -2.28
N VAL A 129 4.68 -5.39 -1.09
CA VAL A 129 4.94 -4.23 -0.24
C VAL A 129 5.47 -4.72 1.10
N THR A 130 6.54 -4.08 1.57
CA THR A 130 7.24 -4.46 2.79
C THR A 130 7.45 -3.24 3.68
N ALA A 131 7.05 -3.34 4.94
CA ALA A 131 7.39 -2.39 5.99
C ALA A 131 8.58 -2.93 6.77
N LYS A 132 9.74 -2.28 6.66
CA LYS A 132 10.93 -2.63 7.44
C LYS A 132 10.97 -1.77 8.68
N LEU A 133 10.97 -2.39 9.85
CA LEU A 133 11.14 -1.66 11.11
C LEU A 133 12.57 -1.12 11.20
N ASP A 134 12.72 0.11 11.65
CA ASP A 134 14.05 0.65 11.97
C ASP A 134 14.49 0.06 13.32
N GLU A 135 15.51 -0.80 13.29
CA GLU A 135 16.16 -1.36 14.47
C GLU A 135 16.98 -0.29 15.20
N GLY A 136 16.30 0.60 15.92
CA GLY A 136 16.97 1.59 16.76
C GLY A 136 17.59 2.74 15.96
N ALA A 137 17.13 3.95 16.26
CA ALA A 137 17.80 5.18 15.87
C ALA A 137 19.13 5.33 16.64
N ASP A 138 20.16 4.60 16.22
CA ASP A 138 21.56 4.94 16.44
C ASP A 138 22.20 5.44 15.12
N GLU A 139 21.40 6.04 14.23
CA GLU A 139 21.97 6.92 13.20
C GLU A 139 22.50 8.17 13.92
N GLU A 140 23.82 8.17 14.14
CA GLU A 140 24.61 9.31 14.57
C GLU A 140 24.05 10.59 13.93
N VAL A 141 23.66 11.54 14.78
CA VAL A 141 23.47 12.91 14.39
C VAL A 141 24.76 13.33 13.69
N GLU A 142 24.77 13.41 12.35
CA GLU A 142 25.79 14.15 11.62
C GLU A 142 25.68 15.60 12.11
N GLU A 143 26.46 15.89 13.15
CA GLU A 143 26.62 17.20 13.73
C GLU A 143 27.14 18.09 12.60
N ALA A 144 26.24 18.85 11.98
CA ALA A 144 26.58 19.83 10.97
C ALA A 144 27.78 20.64 11.49
N PRO A 145 28.88 20.77 10.73
CA PRO A 145 30.10 21.33 11.27
C PRO A 145 29.81 22.74 11.81
N PRO A 146 30.33 23.09 13.01
CA PRO A 146 30.01 24.35 13.64
C PRO A 146 30.39 25.48 12.69
N ARG A 147 29.40 26.30 12.33
CA ARG A 147 29.64 27.55 11.60
C ARG A 147 30.64 28.35 12.41
N LYS A 148 31.87 28.48 11.88
CA LYS A 148 32.88 29.38 12.43
C LYS A 148 32.33 30.80 12.29
N ASP A 149 31.69 31.29 13.35
CA ASP A 149 31.50 32.71 13.56
C ASP A 149 32.89 33.35 13.56
N LYS A 150 33.24 33.97 12.43
CA LYS A 150 34.37 34.89 12.34
C LYS A 150 34.04 36.09 13.20
N ARG A 151 34.29 35.96 14.51
CA ARG A 151 34.45 37.06 15.44
C ARG A 151 35.73 37.79 15.06
N LEU A 152 35.66 38.66 14.05
CA LEU A 152 36.69 39.66 13.79
C LEU A 152 36.58 40.71 14.90
N VAL A 153 37.30 40.45 15.98
CA VAL A 153 37.56 41.41 17.05
C VAL A 153 38.34 42.57 16.44
N ALA A 154 37.77 43.76 16.52
CA ALA A 154 38.47 45.01 16.28
C ALA A 154 39.60 45.14 17.32
N GLY A 155 40.85 45.19 16.84
CA GLY A 155 42.04 45.38 17.66
C GLY A 155 43.00 46.27 16.89
N GLY A 156 43.11 47.52 17.31
CA GLY A 156 43.86 48.56 16.65
C GLY A 156 45.36 48.31 16.63
N ALA A 157 45.98 48.63 15.50
CA ALA A 157 47.40 48.93 15.40
C ALA A 157 47.53 50.09 14.42
N LYS A 158 47.78 51.29 14.96
CA LYS A 158 48.17 52.47 14.19
C LYS A 158 49.71 52.50 14.18
N PRO A 159 50.38 52.53 13.02
CA PRO A 159 51.82 52.73 12.97
C PRO A 159 52.15 54.23 12.86
N GLU A 160 53.22 54.60 13.57
CA GLU A 160 54.06 55.82 13.48
C GLU A 160 53.43 57.19 13.77
#